data_AF-A0A514JR59-F1
#
_entry.id   AF-A0A514JR59-F1
#
_cell.length_a   1.000
_cell.length_b   1.000
_cell.length_c   1.000
_cell.angle_alpha   90.00
_cell.angle_beta   90.00
_cell.angle_gamma   90.00
#
_symmetry.space_group_name_H-M   'P 1'
#
loop_
_entity.id
_entity.type
_entity.pdbx_description
1 polymer ?
#
loop_
_entity_poly.entity_id
_entity_poly.type
_entity_poly.pdbx_seq_one_letter_code
_entity_poly.pdbx_strand_id
1 'polypeptide(L)'
;MTSNQPPPFPPSEPPHGPGGGHGHGNGHLHGHSHGHGHGPAAPVSRHLRRVIAAVLIPFAAAVLIGLAVLWPGGAPGHERTGVGFDRETQRATVTEVAQVSCQSVNASGGVPTGDTSTAEGSSAQQQANGTCKKATIRVDTGDDKGRTFNEIVQPDQSRQLSEGQEVIVAYEPSAPEDLQYSVTDVNRRLPLALLAGIFALAVVAVGRLRGVMALVALSISFLVLNFFILPAILQGSNPLVVAVVGASAIMLIALYLCHGLSARTSVAVLGTLISLLLIGVLGSLFIGWAALTGDTDDNTGLIHGLYPEIDMSGLLLAGVIIGSLGVLDDVTVTQTSAVWELHEANPSTGWRGLYRAGIRIGRDHIASVVNTLVLAYAGAALPLLLLFSIAQSGVGTVANSEVVAEEIVRTLIGSIGLVASVPVTTALAALVVSADRPASRAPSGSRTEGHEQAPEVRPAAGRGGRGRRRKH
;
A
#
# COMPACT_ATOMS: atom_id res chain seq x y z
N MET A 1 2.90 -40.95 35.75
CA MET A 1 1.57 -40.58 35.22
C MET A 1 1.81 -39.59 34.07
N THR A 2 2.15 -40.16 32.91
CA THR A 2 1.34 -40.17 31.67
C THR A 2 1.48 -38.89 30.85
N SER A 3 2.50 -38.90 29.98
CA SER A 3 2.65 -38.07 28.79
C SER A 3 1.90 -38.74 27.63
N ASN A 4 1.06 -37.98 26.91
CA ASN A 4 0.35 -38.43 25.71
C ASN A 4 0.90 -37.68 24.49
N GLN A 5 1.57 -38.40 23.60
CA GLN A 5 1.81 -38.02 22.21
C GLN A 5 1.20 -39.10 21.29
N PRO A 6 0.49 -38.70 20.20
CA PRO A 6 -0.03 -39.64 19.21
C PRO A 6 1.02 -40.03 18.14
N PRO A 7 0.86 -41.18 17.46
CA PRO A 7 1.84 -41.69 16.50
C PRO A 7 1.66 -41.13 15.07
N PRO A 8 2.70 -41.24 14.19
CA PRO A 8 2.64 -40.76 12.82
C PRO A 8 2.09 -41.81 11.83
N PHE A 9 1.45 -41.31 10.76
CA PHE A 9 0.92 -42.09 9.64
C PHE A 9 2.02 -42.65 8.70
N PRO A 10 1.80 -43.80 8.04
CA PRO A 10 2.73 -44.36 7.06
C PRO A 10 2.58 -43.76 5.65
N PRO A 11 3.63 -43.79 4.80
CA PRO A 11 3.58 -43.29 3.42
C PRO A 11 2.93 -44.29 2.46
N SER A 12 2.19 -43.77 1.48
CA SER A 12 1.57 -44.52 0.38
C SER A 12 2.46 -44.49 -0.88
N GLU A 13 2.53 -45.63 -1.55
CA GLU A 13 3.31 -45.92 -2.76
C GLU A 13 2.84 -45.12 -4.01
N PRO A 14 3.72 -44.91 -5.01
CA PRO A 14 3.32 -44.49 -6.35
C PRO A 14 3.05 -45.72 -7.26
N PRO A 15 2.11 -45.63 -8.24
CA PRO A 15 1.82 -46.74 -9.13
C PRO A 15 2.77 -46.80 -10.33
N HIS A 16 3.04 -48.05 -10.75
CA HIS A 16 3.78 -48.46 -11.94
C HIS A 16 3.15 -48.02 -13.28
N GLY A 17 4.01 -47.78 -14.28
CA GLY A 17 3.68 -47.80 -15.71
C GLY A 17 4.89 -48.28 -16.54
N PRO A 18 4.72 -49.02 -17.66
CA PRO A 18 5.75 -49.94 -18.17
C PRO A 18 6.44 -49.48 -19.47
N GLY A 19 7.59 -50.11 -19.77
CA GLY A 19 7.97 -50.49 -21.14
C GLY A 19 8.89 -49.53 -21.91
N GLY A 20 10.10 -50.01 -22.24
CA GLY A 20 11.08 -49.29 -23.05
C GLY A 20 10.89 -49.41 -24.57
N GLY A 21 11.75 -48.69 -25.32
CA GLY A 21 11.90 -48.84 -26.76
C GLY A 21 12.69 -47.69 -27.40
N HIS A 22 13.91 -47.96 -27.85
CA HIS A 22 14.70 -47.08 -28.72
C HIS A 22 14.10 -46.98 -30.13
N GLY A 23 14.18 -45.81 -30.75
CA GLY A 23 13.92 -45.61 -32.18
C GLY A 23 14.31 -44.22 -32.67
N HIS A 24 15.35 -44.15 -33.52
CA HIS A 24 15.73 -42.96 -34.28
C HIS A 24 14.66 -42.59 -35.33
N GLY A 25 14.44 -41.29 -35.54
CA GLY A 25 13.66 -40.79 -36.67
C GLY A 25 13.75 -39.26 -36.81
N ASN A 26 14.47 -38.81 -37.85
CA ASN A 26 14.47 -37.42 -38.32
C ASN A 26 13.06 -37.00 -38.75
N GLY A 27 12.60 -35.82 -38.32
CA GLY A 27 11.31 -35.26 -38.72
C GLY A 27 11.22 -33.76 -38.45
N HIS A 28 11.20 -33.01 -39.55
CA HIS A 28 11.10 -31.57 -39.73
C HIS A 28 10.30 -30.73 -38.72
N LEU A 29 10.84 -29.52 -38.49
CA LEU A 29 10.22 -28.32 -37.93
C LEU A 29 8.76 -28.10 -38.36
N HIS A 30 7.90 -27.74 -37.40
CA HIS A 30 7.02 -26.56 -37.46
C HIS A 30 6.49 -26.24 -36.05
N GLY A 31 7.19 -25.35 -35.33
CA GLY A 31 6.69 -24.78 -34.08
C GLY A 31 5.77 -23.59 -34.38
N HIS A 32 4.46 -23.79 -34.29
CA HIS A 32 3.51 -22.68 -34.22
C HIS A 32 3.56 -22.08 -32.81
N SER A 33 4.27 -20.96 -32.66
CA SER A 33 4.16 -20.12 -31.48
C SER A 33 2.88 -19.30 -31.56
N HIS A 34 1.87 -19.69 -30.79
CA HIS A 34 0.73 -18.80 -30.52
C HIS A 34 1.17 -17.78 -29.47
N GLY A 35 1.64 -16.62 -29.95
CA GLY A 35 1.78 -15.45 -29.10
C GLY A 35 0.40 -14.97 -28.69
N HIS A 36 0.03 -15.19 -27.42
CA HIS A 36 -1.07 -14.47 -26.78
C HIS A 36 -0.63 -13.02 -26.58
N GLY A 37 -0.70 -12.23 -27.65
CA GLY A 37 -0.60 -10.79 -27.55
C GLY A 37 -1.83 -10.26 -26.81
N HIS A 38 -1.62 -9.65 -25.64
CA HIS A 38 -2.62 -8.79 -25.02
C HIS A 38 -2.89 -7.60 -25.95
N GLY A 39 -3.81 -7.77 -26.88
CA GLY A 39 -4.35 -6.66 -27.66
C GLY A 39 -5.06 -5.66 -26.74
N PRO A 40 -5.15 -4.38 -27.13
CA PRO A 40 -5.95 -3.42 -26.38
C PRO A 40 -7.40 -3.91 -26.30
N ALA A 41 -8.01 -3.78 -25.11
CA ALA A 41 -9.38 -4.19 -24.87
C ALA A 41 -10.33 -3.68 -25.97
N ALA A 42 -11.28 -4.52 -26.38
CA ALA A 42 -12.24 -4.17 -27.43
C ALA A 42 -12.91 -2.81 -27.13
N PRO A 43 -13.05 -1.93 -28.13
CA PRO A 43 -13.48 -0.56 -27.91
C PRO A 43 -14.94 -0.52 -27.44
N VAL A 44 -15.11 -0.10 -26.18
CA VAL A 44 -16.40 0.13 -25.55
C VAL A 44 -17.26 1.12 -26.34
N SER A 45 -18.57 0.90 -26.35
CA SER A 45 -19.56 1.71 -27.06
C SER A 45 -19.35 3.20 -26.78
N ARG A 46 -19.46 4.02 -27.84
CA ARG A 46 -19.25 5.48 -27.77
C ARG A 46 -20.13 6.14 -26.70
N HIS A 47 -21.32 5.61 -26.46
CA HIS A 47 -22.25 6.11 -25.44
C HIS A 47 -21.69 5.91 -24.03
N LEU A 48 -21.20 4.72 -23.71
CA LEU A 48 -20.67 4.40 -22.40
C LEU A 48 -19.39 5.17 -22.09
N ARG A 49 -18.52 5.38 -23.10
CA ARG A 49 -17.36 6.28 -22.95
C ARG A 49 -17.76 7.71 -22.61
N ARG A 50 -18.88 8.21 -23.18
CA ARG A 50 -19.40 9.55 -22.81
C ARG A 50 -19.94 9.59 -21.39
N VAL A 51 -20.65 8.56 -20.93
CA VAL A 51 -21.18 8.50 -19.55
C VAL A 51 -20.02 8.49 -18.54
N ILE A 52 -19.02 7.65 -18.77
CA ILE A 52 -17.81 7.59 -17.92
C ILE A 52 -17.10 8.95 -17.91
N ALA A 53 -16.91 9.55 -19.09
CA ALA A 53 -16.29 10.87 -19.19
C ALA A 53 -17.12 11.98 -18.50
N ALA A 54 -18.45 11.90 -18.55
CA ALA A 54 -19.33 12.87 -17.91
C ALA A 54 -19.25 12.87 -16.38
N VAL A 55 -18.78 11.77 -15.77
CA VAL A 55 -18.53 11.70 -14.31
C VAL A 55 -17.07 12.05 -14.00
N LEU A 56 -16.13 11.48 -14.74
CA LEU A 56 -14.70 11.61 -14.43
C LEU A 56 -14.10 12.96 -14.81
N ILE A 57 -14.58 13.62 -15.87
CA ILE A 57 -14.06 14.95 -16.24
C ILE A 57 -14.41 15.99 -15.18
N PRO A 58 -15.68 16.13 -14.72
CA PRO A 58 -16.00 17.04 -13.63
C PRO A 58 -15.23 16.71 -12.34
N PHE A 59 -15.07 15.42 -12.04
CA PHE A 59 -14.30 15.00 -10.87
C PHE A 59 -12.82 15.40 -10.98
N ALA A 60 -12.16 15.08 -12.09
CA ALA A 60 -10.77 15.46 -12.32
C ALA A 60 -10.61 16.99 -12.32
N ALA A 61 -11.57 17.73 -12.88
CA ALA A 61 -11.59 19.19 -12.82
C ALA A 61 -11.71 19.69 -11.37
N ALA A 62 -12.59 19.09 -10.55
CA ALA A 62 -12.71 19.43 -9.14
C ALA A 62 -11.42 19.15 -8.36
N VAL A 63 -10.72 18.05 -8.66
CA VAL A 63 -9.40 17.74 -8.07
C VAL A 63 -8.37 18.77 -8.50
N LEU A 64 -8.30 19.14 -9.79
CA LEU A 64 -7.37 20.16 -10.27
C LEU A 64 -7.65 21.55 -9.67
N ILE A 65 -8.93 21.92 -9.52
CA ILE A 65 -9.34 23.14 -8.83
C ILE A 65 -8.93 23.06 -7.35
N GLY A 66 -9.20 21.93 -6.68
CA GLY A 66 -8.79 21.71 -5.30
C GLY A 66 -7.27 21.84 -5.12
N LEU A 67 -6.48 21.23 -6.01
CA LEU A 67 -5.03 21.35 -6.01
C LEU A 67 -4.60 22.81 -6.20
N ALA A 68 -5.25 23.57 -7.09
CA ALA A 68 -4.91 24.97 -7.34
C ALA A 68 -5.31 25.90 -6.19
N VAL A 69 -6.48 25.69 -5.59
CA VAL A 69 -7.02 26.50 -4.49
C VAL A 69 -6.28 26.22 -3.19
N LEU A 70 -5.93 24.96 -2.93
CA LEU A 70 -5.22 24.53 -1.73
C LEU A 70 -3.70 24.43 -1.96
N TRP A 71 -3.20 24.93 -3.10
CA TRP A 71 -1.78 24.82 -3.42
C TRP A 71 -0.98 25.60 -2.37
N PRO A 72 -0.02 24.97 -1.68
CA PRO A 72 0.76 25.65 -0.68
C PRO A 72 1.63 26.72 -1.34
N GLY A 73 1.61 27.94 -0.83
CA GLY A 73 2.39 29.08 -1.35
C GLY A 73 3.91 29.00 -1.13
N GLY A 74 4.43 27.79 -0.84
CA GLY A 74 5.75 27.55 -0.26
C GLY A 74 5.67 27.46 1.27
N ALA A 75 6.45 26.57 1.90
CA ALA A 75 6.51 26.49 3.36
C ALA A 75 6.93 27.88 3.93
N PRO A 76 6.26 28.39 4.97
CA PRO A 76 6.72 29.60 5.65
C PRO A 76 8.20 29.42 6.03
N GLY A 77 9.00 30.48 5.88
CA GLY A 77 10.35 30.45 6.41
C GLY A 77 10.30 30.21 7.91
N HIS A 78 10.79 29.05 8.36
CA HIS A 78 10.91 28.74 9.78
C HIS A 78 12.33 29.09 10.22
N GLU A 79 12.46 30.01 11.17
CA GLU A 79 13.72 30.14 11.92
C GLU A 79 13.89 28.87 12.74
N ARG A 80 15.01 28.17 12.55
CA ARG A 80 15.29 26.94 13.26
C ARG A 80 15.27 27.21 14.76
N THR A 81 14.35 26.56 15.46
CA THR A 81 14.17 26.59 16.91
C THR A 81 15.34 25.96 17.66
N GLY A 82 16.19 25.17 16.99
CA GLY A 82 17.36 24.52 17.60
C GLY A 82 16.98 23.36 18.54
N VAL A 83 15.72 22.92 18.55
CA VAL A 83 15.23 21.84 19.40
C VAL A 83 14.68 20.67 18.59
N GLY A 84 14.80 19.46 19.13
CA GLY A 84 14.27 18.24 18.51
C GLY A 84 14.76 18.01 17.08
N PHE A 85 13.83 17.83 16.15
CA PHE A 85 14.10 17.60 14.72
C PHE A 85 14.45 18.84 13.92
N ASP A 86 14.34 20.03 14.52
CA ASP A 86 14.57 21.32 13.85
C ASP A 86 15.99 21.87 14.11
N ARG A 87 16.91 20.99 14.54
CA ARG A 87 18.33 21.30 14.72
C ARG A 87 19.04 21.34 13.38
N GLU A 88 20.04 22.22 13.26
CA GLU A 88 20.99 22.13 12.16
C GLU A 88 21.76 20.82 12.24
N THR A 89 21.81 20.07 11.14
CA THR A 89 22.52 18.78 11.09
C THR A 89 23.59 18.76 10.03
N GLN A 90 24.71 18.12 10.37
CA GLN A 90 25.86 17.92 9.49
C GLN A 90 26.25 16.43 9.46
N ARG A 91 26.96 16.03 8.40
CA ARG A 91 27.54 14.69 8.30
C ARG A 91 28.90 14.67 8.97
N ALA A 92 29.19 13.58 9.66
CA ALA A 92 30.44 13.37 10.35
C ALA A 92 30.82 11.88 10.34
N THR A 93 32.08 11.59 10.68
CA THR A 93 32.63 10.23 10.73
C THR A 93 33.27 9.98 12.09
N VAL A 94 32.97 8.83 12.68
CA VAL A 94 33.67 8.34 13.88
C VAL A 94 35.07 7.89 13.48
N THR A 95 36.09 8.62 13.91
CA THR A 95 37.49 8.35 13.53
C THR A 95 38.19 7.41 14.50
N GLU A 96 37.76 7.36 15.75
CA GLU A 96 38.36 6.52 16.79
C GLU A 96 37.31 6.18 17.85
N VAL A 97 37.36 4.98 18.41
CA VAL A 97 36.56 4.60 19.58
C VAL A 97 37.46 3.95 20.63
N ALA A 98 37.69 4.64 21.74
CA ALA A 98 38.50 4.16 22.85
C ALA A 98 37.61 3.72 24.02
N GLN A 99 37.96 2.61 24.68
CA GLN A 99 37.34 2.22 25.94
C GLN A 99 37.95 3.04 27.09
N VAL A 100 37.10 3.66 27.90
CA VAL A 100 37.48 4.51 29.04
C VAL A 100 36.64 4.13 30.26
N SER A 101 37.13 4.35 31.48
CA SER A 101 36.25 4.18 32.65
C SER A 101 35.20 5.29 32.66
N CYS A 102 33.93 4.95 32.90
CA CYS A 102 32.85 5.95 32.94
C CYS A 102 33.11 7.05 33.99
N GLN A 103 33.78 6.69 35.10
CA GLN A 103 34.24 7.63 36.12
C GLN A 103 35.26 8.65 35.59
N SER A 104 36.21 8.24 34.73
CA SER A 104 37.25 9.14 34.21
C SER A 104 36.72 10.24 33.29
N VAL A 105 35.54 10.04 32.72
CA VAL A 105 34.89 10.97 31.79
C VAL A 105 33.64 11.61 32.39
N ASN A 106 33.43 11.49 33.71
CA ASN A 106 32.26 12.02 34.43
C ASN A 106 30.91 11.67 33.77
N ALA A 107 30.79 10.49 33.15
CA ALA A 107 29.60 10.12 32.36
C ALA A 107 28.32 10.01 33.19
N SER A 108 28.44 9.74 34.50
CA SER A 108 27.34 9.46 35.41
C SER A 108 26.88 10.65 36.28
N GLY A 109 27.33 11.89 35.99
CA GLY A 109 26.79 13.08 36.67
C GLY A 109 27.14 13.21 38.16
N GLY A 110 28.25 12.60 38.60
CA GLY A 110 28.68 12.56 40.00
C GLY A 110 28.21 11.29 40.73
N VAL A 111 28.94 10.91 41.78
CA VAL A 111 28.61 9.73 42.61
C VAL A 111 27.25 9.97 43.28
N PRO A 112 26.30 9.01 43.26
CA PRO A 112 25.02 9.17 43.94
C PRO A 112 25.25 9.54 45.41
N THR A 113 24.76 10.70 45.83
CA THR A 113 24.85 11.15 47.23
C THR A 113 23.77 10.53 48.12
N GLY A 114 22.96 9.63 47.56
CA GLY A 114 21.86 8.91 48.23
C GLY A 114 22.21 7.48 48.62
N ASP A 115 21.26 6.79 49.24
CA ASP A 115 21.43 5.41 49.70
C ASP A 115 21.62 4.43 48.53
N THR A 116 22.85 3.94 48.38
CA THR A 116 23.27 3.00 47.33
C THR A 116 22.70 1.58 47.49
N SER A 117 21.94 1.32 48.57
CA SER A 117 21.27 0.03 48.79
C SER A 117 19.93 -0.11 48.05
N THR A 118 19.41 0.98 47.48
CA THR A 118 18.23 0.95 46.61
C THR A 118 18.58 0.41 45.21
N ALA A 119 17.59 -0.12 44.47
CA ALA A 119 17.81 -0.61 43.10
C ALA A 119 18.30 0.49 42.13
N GLU A 120 17.85 1.72 42.34
CA GLU A 120 18.30 2.91 41.59
C GLU A 120 19.72 3.32 42.00
N GLY A 121 20.06 3.23 43.30
CA GLY A 121 21.41 3.50 43.80
C GLY A 121 22.45 2.47 43.32
N SER A 122 22.09 1.18 43.26
CA SER A 122 22.99 0.11 42.82
C SER A 122 23.25 0.12 41.30
N SER A 123 22.22 0.44 40.49
CA SER A 123 22.37 0.62 39.04
C SER A 123 23.23 1.83 38.69
N ALA A 124 23.04 2.97 39.37
CA ALA A 124 23.91 4.14 39.22
C ALA A 124 25.38 3.86 39.62
N GLN A 125 25.60 3.08 40.68
CA GLN A 125 26.95 2.65 41.10
C GLN A 125 27.60 1.69 40.07
N GLN A 126 26.82 0.78 39.48
CA GLN A 126 27.29 -0.13 38.43
C GLN A 126 27.59 0.60 37.11
N GLN A 127 26.82 1.64 36.76
CA GLN A 127 27.14 2.52 35.64
C GLN A 127 28.41 3.34 35.88
N ALA A 128 28.60 3.88 37.09
CA ALA A 128 29.81 4.63 37.44
C ALA A 128 31.08 3.76 37.36
N ASN A 129 30.99 2.48 37.73
CA ASN A 129 32.08 1.50 37.63
C ASN A 129 32.14 0.80 36.26
N GLY A 130 31.31 1.19 35.30
CA GLY A 130 31.26 0.63 33.96
C GLY A 130 32.39 1.10 33.05
N THR A 131 32.53 0.43 31.91
CA THR A 131 33.42 0.85 30.82
C THR A 131 32.61 1.62 29.77
N CYS A 132 32.90 2.91 29.62
CA CYS A 132 32.31 3.77 28.60
C CYS A 132 33.14 3.72 27.32
N LYS A 133 32.56 4.14 26.20
CA LYS A 133 33.29 4.38 24.96
C LYS A 133 33.45 5.88 24.77
N LYS A 134 34.66 6.35 24.51
CA LYS A 134 34.95 7.69 24.03
C LYS A 134 35.14 7.62 22.53
N ALA A 135 34.17 8.13 21.77
CA ALA A 135 34.24 8.22 20.33
C ALA A 135 34.78 9.60 19.93
N THR A 136 35.80 9.63 19.08
CA THR A 136 36.26 10.85 18.42
C THR A 136 35.54 10.98 17.09
N ILE A 137 34.84 12.09 16.87
CA ILE A 137 34.03 12.34 15.68
C ILE A 137 34.58 13.53 14.92
N ARG A 138 34.78 13.36 13.61
CA ARG A 138 35.19 14.43 12.70
C ARG A 138 34.01 14.89 11.84
N VAL A 139 33.77 16.20 11.83
CA VAL A 139 32.76 16.84 10.97
C VAL A 139 33.23 16.84 9.52
N ASP A 140 32.40 16.34 8.59
CA ASP A 140 32.76 16.15 7.17
C ASP A 140 32.12 17.19 6.23
N THR A 141 31.12 17.94 6.71
CA THR A 141 30.37 18.94 5.95
C THR A 141 30.04 20.17 6.79
N GLY A 142 29.81 21.32 6.16
CA GLY A 142 29.53 22.57 6.86
C GLY A 142 30.78 23.43 7.02
N ASP A 143 30.64 24.56 7.71
CA ASP A 143 31.72 25.54 7.88
C ASP A 143 32.84 25.02 8.79
N ASP A 144 32.52 24.13 9.73
CA ASP A 144 33.47 23.49 10.65
C ASP A 144 34.08 22.19 10.11
N LYS A 145 34.12 22.00 8.78
CA LYS A 145 34.65 20.77 8.19
C LYS A 145 36.08 20.49 8.65
N GLY A 146 36.29 19.28 9.19
CA GLY A 146 37.56 18.83 9.75
C GLY A 146 37.68 18.99 11.27
N ARG A 147 36.79 19.76 11.90
CA ARG A 147 36.71 19.86 13.37
C ARG A 147 36.40 18.51 13.98
N THR A 148 37.03 18.21 15.11
CA THR A 148 36.80 17.00 15.87
C THR A 148 36.24 17.31 17.25
N PHE A 149 35.32 16.47 17.72
CA PHE A 149 34.81 16.51 19.09
C PHE A 149 34.71 15.09 19.65
N ASN A 150 34.51 14.97 20.96
CA ASN A 150 34.38 13.69 21.64
C ASN A 150 32.93 13.47 22.07
N GLU A 151 32.41 12.27 21.81
CA GLU A 151 31.12 11.80 22.34
C GLU A 151 31.38 10.65 23.32
N ILE A 152 30.75 10.72 24.50
CA ILE A 152 30.83 9.64 25.49
C ILE A 152 29.58 8.77 25.37
N VAL A 153 29.78 7.51 25.01
CA VAL A 153 28.72 6.52 24.85
C VAL A 153 28.72 5.58 26.06
N GLN A 154 27.60 5.56 26.79
CA GLN A 154 27.42 4.68 27.95
C GLN A 154 27.02 3.26 27.53
N PRO A 155 27.25 2.24 28.37
CA PRO A 155 26.94 0.84 28.03
C PRO A 155 25.45 0.58 27.77
N ASP A 156 24.58 1.27 28.49
CA ASP A 156 23.12 1.13 28.44
C ASP A 156 22.45 2.02 27.38
N GLN A 157 23.22 2.93 26.76
CA GLN A 157 22.70 3.69 25.64
C GLN A 157 22.40 2.76 24.47
N SER A 158 21.18 2.90 23.95
CA SER A 158 20.67 2.14 22.80
C SER A 158 21.54 2.31 21.55
N ARG A 159 22.25 3.44 21.44
CA ARG A 159 23.15 3.73 20.34
C ARG A 159 24.59 3.47 20.72
N GLN A 160 25.16 2.46 20.10
CA GLN A 160 26.60 2.17 20.17
C GLN A 160 27.28 2.68 18.89
N LEU A 161 28.43 3.33 19.05
CA LEU A 161 29.24 3.84 17.94
C LEU A 161 30.45 2.92 17.67
N SER A 162 30.79 2.80 16.40
CA SER A 162 31.92 2.02 15.89
C SER A 162 32.86 2.88 15.06
N GLU A 163 34.14 2.53 15.03
CA GLU A 163 35.13 3.21 14.21
C GLU A 163 34.79 3.12 12.71
N GLY A 164 34.99 4.21 11.98
CA GLY A 164 34.64 4.33 10.56
C GLY A 164 33.15 4.54 10.28
N GLN A 165 32.29 4.59 11.30
CA GLN A 165 30.86 4.79 11.14
C GLN A 165 30.53 6.22 10.74
N GLU A 166 29.73 6.38 9.68
CA GLU A 166 29.16 7.68 9.32
C GLU A 166 27.96 8.02 10.23
N VAL A 167 27.99 9.21 10.80
CA VAL A 167 26.98 9.71 11.75
C VAL A 167 26.44 11.07 11.30
N ILE A 168 25.29 11.42 11.85
CA ILE A 168 24.67 12.73 11.74
C ILE A 168 24.85 13.42 13.08
N VAL A 169 25.37 14.65 13.04
CA VAL A 169 25.62 15.47 14.22
C VAL A 169 24.71 16.69 14.16
N ALA A 170 24.12 17.05 15.30
CA ALA A 170 23.47 18.35 15.43
C ALA A 170 24.49 19.41 15.80
N TYR A 171 24.30 20.60 15.26
CA TYR A 171 25.09 21.80 15.52
C TYR A 171 24.25 22.81 16.31
N GLU A 172 24.82 23.35 17.40
CA GLU A 172 24.25 24.43 18.20
C GLU A 172 25.26 25.57 18.31
N PRO A 173 25.16 26.64 17.51
CA PRO A 173 26.16 27.71 17.47
C PRO A 173 26.26 28.50 18.78
N SER A 174 25.18 28.55 19.57
CA SER A 174 25.16 29.28 20.84
C SER A 174 25.81 28.54 22.01
N ALA A 175 26.11 27.24 21.84
CA ALA A 175 26.73 26.43 22.87
C ALA A 175 28.25 26.73 23.01
N PRO A 176 28.84 26.46 24.20
CA PRO A 176 30.30 26.47 24.37
C PRO A 176 30.98 25.57 23.34
N GLU A 177 32.19 25.91 22.90
CA GLU A 177 32.89 25.24 21.80
C GLU A 177 32.93 23.70 21.94
N ASP A 178 33.13 23.18 23.15
CA ASP A 178 33.18 21.73 23.39
C ASP A 178 31.81 21.01 23.30
N LEU A 179 30.70 21.77 23.27
CA LEU A 179 29.32 21.27 23.28
C LEU A 179 28.52 21.68 22.03
N GLN A 180 29.14 22.34 21.06
CA GLN A 180 28.47 22.79 19.84
C GLN A 180 28.03 21.63 18.94
N TYR A 181 28.65 20.45 19.09
CA TYR A 181 28.27 19.25 18.33
C TYR A 181 27.86 18.12 19.27
N SER A 182 26.83 17.39 18.85
CA SER A 182 26.38 16.15 19.51
C SER A 182 25.89 15.17 18.46
N VAL A 183 26.18 13.88 18.63
CA VAL A 183 25.72 12.84 17.67
C VAL A 183 24.21 12.61 17.81
N THR A 184 23.44 12.89 16.76
CA THR A 184 21.96 12.79 16.76
C THR A 184 21.40 11.65 15.94
N ASP A 185 22.09 11.17 14.90
CA ASP A 185 21.72 9.91 14.21
C ASP A 185 22.92 9.20 13.53
N VAL A 186 22.66 8.07 12.88
CA VAL A 186 23.59 7.33 12.02
C VAL A 186 23.22 7.55 10.56
N ASN A 187 24.21 7.71 9.68
CA ASN A 187 23.93 7.85 8.25
C ASN A 187 23.53 6.50 7.63
N ARG A 188 22.24 6.36 7.28
CA ARG A 188 21.67 5.16 6.64
C ARG A 188 21.46 5.31 5.13
N ARG A 189 22.01 6.36 4.50
CA ARG A 189 21.78 6.65 3.07
C ARG A 189 22.15 5.48 2.16
N LEU A 190 23.32 4.87 2.35
CA LEU A 190 23.78 3.76 1.53
C LEU A 190 22.91 2.49 1.67
N PRO A 191 22.68 1.92 2.89
CA PRO A 191 21.87 0.72 3.01
C PRO A 191 20.42 0.93 2.54
N LEU A 192 19.84 2.10 2.79
CA LEU A 192 18.49 2.42 2.31
C LEU A 192 18.45 2.57 0.78
N ALA A 193 19.44 3.23 0.17
CA ALA A 193 19.53 3.36 -1.29
C ALA A 193 19.74 1.99 -1.97
N LEU A 194 20.55 1.12 -1.37
CA LEU A 194 20.77 -0.24 -1.86
C LEU A 194 19.48 -1.06 -1.81
N LEU A 195 18.73 -1.02 -0.70
CA LEU A 195 17.46 -1.73 -0.57
C LEU A 195 16.42 -1.18 -1.55
N ALA A 196 16.32 0.15 -1.70
CA ALA A 196 15.45 0.78 -2.69
C ALA A 196 15.82 0.36 -4.12
N GLY A 197 17.11 0.25 -4.43
CA GLY A 197 17.61 -0.23 -5.72
C GLY A 197 17.24 -1.70 -5.98
N ILE A 198 17.39 -2.58 -4.98
CA ILE A 198 16.97 -3.99 -5.08
C ILE A 198 15.47 -4.09 -5.31
N PHE A 199 14.67 -3.33 -4.56
CA PHE A 199 13.22 -3.29 -4.72
C PHE A 199 12.83 -2.83 -6.13
N ALA A 200 13.40 -1.72 -6.60
CA ALA A 200 13.15 -1.21 -7.94
C ALA A 200 13.52 -2.22 -9.03
N LEU A 201 14.67 -2.89 -8.88
CA LEU A 201 15.10 -3.93 -9.81
C LEU A 201 14.13 -5.12 -9.84
N ALA A 202 13.67 -5.58 -8.68
CA ALA A 202 12.70 -6.68 -8.60
C ALA A 202 11.37 -6.31 -9.28
N VAL A 203 10.85 -5.11 -9.01
CA VAL A 203 9.62 -4.59 -9.62
C VAL A 203 9.74 -4.49 -11.14
N VAL A 204 10.87 -3.97 -11.65
CA VAL A 204 11.09 -3.85 -13.10
C VAL A 204 11.35 -5.22 -13.75
N ALA A 205 12.04 -6.13 -13.07
CA ALA A 205 12.29 -7.47 -13.59
C ALA A 205 10.98 -8.26 -13.78
N VAL A 206 10.05 -8.18 -12.82
CA VAL A 206 8.77 -8.87 -12.87
C VAL A 206 7.74 -8.11 -13.73
N GLY A 207 7.60 -6.81 -13.49
CA GLY A 207 6.58 -5.95 -14.11
C GLY A 207 6.97 -5.31 -15.45
N ARG A 208 8.25 -5.37 -15.85
CA ARG A 208 8.79 -4.73 -17.07
C ARG A 208 8.45 -3.23 -17.12
N LEU A 209 7.96 -2.74 -18.26
CA LEU A 209 7.51 -1.35 -18.43
C LEU A 209 6.39 -0.97 -17.44
N ARG A 210 5.50 -1.91 -17.09
CA ARG A 210 4.47 -1.63 -16.07
C ARG A 210 5.09 -1.48 -14.68
N GLY A 211 6.16 -2.23 -14.40
CA GLY A 211 6.97 -2.06 -13.20
C GLY A 211 7.61 -0.67 -13.13
N VAL A 212 8.15 -0.16 -14.24
CA VAL A 212 8.68 1.22 -14.31
C VAL A 212 7.57 2.24 -14.04
N MET A 213 6.40 2.09 -14.67
CA MET A 213 5.27 3.00 -14.44
C MET A 213 4.78 2.97 -12.99
N ALA A 214 4.80 1.81 -12.32
CA ALA A 214 4.48 1.69 -10.90
C ALA A 214 5.48 2.46 -10.01
N LEU A 215 6.78 2.40 -10.31
CA LEU A 215 7.79 3.18 -9.58
C LEU A 215 7.65 4.69 -9.81
N VAL A 216 7.30 5.12 -11.03
CA VAL A 216 7.01 6.52 -11.33
C VAL A 216 5.76 6.98 -10.60
N ALA A 217 4.69 6.18 -10.59
CA ALA A 217 3.48 6.45 -9.84
C ALA A 217 3.77 6.60 -8.33
N LEU A 218 4.52 5.67 -7.75
CA LEU A 218 4.95 5.73 -6.34
C LEU A 218 5.75 7.01 -6.04
N SER A 219 6.66 7.39 -6.94
CA SER A 219 7.44 8.62 -6.82
C SER A 219 6.53 9.85 -6.86
N ILE A 220 5.56 9.90 -7.78
CA ILE A 220 4.59 11.00 -7.84
C ILE A 220 3.73 11.05 -6.57
N SER A 221 3.29 9.91 -6.04
CA SER A 221 2.56 9.86 -4.76
C SER A 221 3.36 10.49 -3.62
N PHE A 222 4.65 10.16 -3.53
CA PHE A 222 5.56 10.76 -2.56
C PHE A 222 5.72 12.28 -2.78
N LEU A 223 5.83 12.72 -4.04
CA LEU A 223 5.90 14.15 -4.37
C LEU A 223 4.61 14.89 -3.99
N VAL A 224 3.43 14.32 -4.22
CA VAL A 224 2.15 14.93 -3.80
C VAL A 224 2.07 15.00 -2.28
N LEU A 225 2.51 13.97 -1.56
CA LEU A 225 2.59 14.02 -0.10
C LEU A 225 3.52 15.15 0.39
N ASN A 226 4.74 15.20 -0.15
CA ASN A 226 5.78 16.12 0.32
C ASN A 226 5.57 17.58 -0.11
N PHE A 227 5.04 17.82 -1.32
CA PHE A 227 4.94 19.17 -1.90
C PHE A 227 3.53 19.75 -1.91
N PHE A 228 2.50 18.94 -1.68
CA PHE A 228 1.12 19.40 -1.59
C PHE A 228 0.50 19.11 -0.23
N ILE A 229 0.37 17.85 0.17
CA ILE A 229 -0.40 17.47 1.37
C ILE A 229 0.23 18.04 2.65
N LEU A 230 1.50 17.72 2.92
CA LEU A 230 2.18 18.17 4.14
C LEU A 230 2.26 19.70 4.21
N PRO A 231 2.75 20.42 3.19
CA PRO A 231 2.85 21.87 3.28
C PRO A 231 1.50 22.58 3.36
N ALA A 232 0.44 22.07 2.72
CA ALA A 232 -0.89 22.66 2.82
C ALA A 232 -1.46 22.54 4.24
N ILE A 233 -1.26 21.39 4.91
CA ILE A 233 -1.65 21.18 6.31
C ILE A 233 -0.85 22.12 7.23
N LEU A 234 0.46 22.24 7.03
CA LEU A 234 1.30 23.15 7.81
C LEU A 234 0.94 24.63 7.64
N GLN A 235 0.30 24.99 6.52
CA GLN A 235 -0.24 26.35 6.29
C GLN A 235 -1.64 26.56 6.89
N GLY A 236 -2.15 25.61 7.66
CA GLY A 236 -3.45 25.69 8.33
C GLY A 236 -4.64 25.29 7.44
N SER A 237 -4.41 24.67 6.28
CA SER A 237 -5.52 24.11 5.49
C SER A 237 -6.15 22.94 6.22
N ASN A 238 -7.46 22.77 6.06
CA ASN A 238 -8.19 21.66 6.67
C ASN A 238 -7.61 20.29 6.21
N PRO A 239 -7.07 19.46 7.13
CA PRO A 239 -6.38 18.23 6.74
C PRO A 239 -7.26 17.22 5.99
N LEU A 240 -8.55 17.13 6.33
CA LEU A 240 -9.50 16.25 5.64
C LEU A 240 -9.64 16.66 4.16
N VAL A 241 -9.89 17.94 3.89
CA VAL A 241 -10.08 18.41 2.51
C VAL A 241 -8.80 18.21 1.70
N VAL A 242 -7.64 18.54 2.28
CA VAL A 242 -6.33 18.33 1.65
C VAL A 242 -6.10 16.85 1.34
N ALA A 243 -6.41 15.95 2.28
CA ALA A 243 -6.26 14.51 2.08
C ALA A 243 -7.20 13.97 0.99
N VAL A 244 -8.45 14.42 0.93
CA VAL A 244 -9.39 14.01 -0.13
C VAL A 244 -8.90 14.45 -1.50
N VAL A 245 -8.46 15.71 -1.65
CA VAL A 245 -7.93 16.23 -2.91
C VAL A 245 -6.62 15.53 -3.28
N GLY A 246 -5.70 15.39 -2.34
CA GLY A 246 -4.40 14.76 -2.53
C GLY A 246 -4.51 13.27 -2.87
N ALA A 247 -5.29 12.51 -2.10
CA ALA A 247 -5.56 11.09 -2.39
C ALA A 247 -6.24 10.90 -3.75
N SER A 248 -7.18 11.78 -4.10
CA SER A 248 -7.83 11.75 -5.41
C SER A 248 -6.85 12.04 -6.56
N ALA A 249 -5.93 12.99 -6.38
CA ALA A 249 -4.89 13.29 -7.36
C ALA A 249 -3.93 12.11 -7.53
N ILE A 250 -3.46 11.54 -6.41
CA ILE A 250 -2.61 10.35 -6.38
C ILE A 250 -3.28 9.19 -7.13
N MET A 251 -4.53 8.88 -6.77
CA MET A 251 -5.32 7.82 -7.40
C MET A 251 -5.45 8.02 -8.92
N LEU A 252 -5.88 9.22 -9.36
CA LEU A 252 -6.06 9.50 -10.79
C LEU A 252 -4.74 9.34 -11.56
N ILE A 253 -3.65 9.90 -11.04
CA ILE A 253 -2.35 9.81 -11.70
C ILE A 253 -1.85 8.36 -11.71
N ALA A 254 -1.85 7.69 -10.56
CA ALA A 254 -1.33 6.33 -10.43
C ALA A 254 -2.10 5.33 -11.30
N LEU A 255 -3.44 5.32 -11.23
CA LEU A 255 -4.25 4.36 -11.97
C LEU A 255 -4.13 4.55 -13.48
N TYR A 256 -4.17 5.79 -13.98
CA TYR A 256 -4.06 6.04 -15.43
C TYR A 256 -2.64 5.87 -15.96
N LEU A 257 -1.61 6.14 -15.14
CA LEU A 257 -0.22 5.89 -15.53
C LEU A 257 0.08 4.39 -15.61
N CYS A 258 -0.38 3.60 -14.63
CA CYS A 258 -0.10 2.17 -14.56
C CYS A 258 -0.96 1.32 -15.51
N HIS A 259 -2.24 1.67 -15.68
CA HIS A 259 -3.21 0.85 -16.42
C HIS A 259 -3.69 1.46 -17.74
N GLY A 260 -3.30 2.71 -18.02
CA GLY A 260 -3.69 3.43 -19.23
C GLY A 260 -5.13 3.93 -19.20
N LEU A 261 -5.47 4.80 -20.16
CA LEU A 261 -6.81 5.34 -20.33
C LEU A 261 -7.74 4.29 -20.96
N SER A 262 -8.57 3.66 -20.12
CA SER A 262 -9.56 2.68 -20.57
C SER A 262 -10.84 2.73 -19.75
N ALA A 263 -11.94 2.18 -20.28
CA ALA A 263 -13.18 2.01 -19.52
C ALA A 263 -12.98 1.11 -18.30
N ARG A 264 -12.08 0.12 -18.40
CA ARG A 264 -11.64 -0.74 -17.30
C ARG A 264 -11.04 0.11 -16.17
N THR A 265 -9.99 0.86 -16.46
CA THR A 265 -9.33 1.75 -15.50
C THR A 265 -10.31 2.77 -14.91
N SER A 266 -11.20 3.32 -15.74
CA SER A 266 -12.21 4.29 -15.31
C SER A 266 -13.21 3.72 -14.31
N VAL A 267 -13.61 2.46 -14.47
CA VAL A 267 -14.48 1.77 -13.51
C VAL A 267 -13.76 1.52 -12.19
N ALA A 268 -12.47 1.14 -12.24
CA ALA A 268 -11.66 1.01 -11.04
C ALA A 268 -11.60 2.33 -10.26
N VAL A 269 -11.34 3.45 -10.96
CA VAL A 269 -11.36 4.81 -10.38
C VAL A 269 -12.70 5.12 -9.69
N LEU A 270 -13.83 4.85 -10.35
CA LEU A 270 -15.15 5.09 -9.74
C LEU A 270 -15.39 4.20 -8.50
N GLY A 271 -14.93 2.95 -8.54
CA GLY A 271 -14.95 2.04 -7.39
C GLY A 271 -14.15 2.61 -6.22
N THR A 272 -12.91 3.05 -6.47
CA THR A 272 -12.06 3.67 -5.44
C THR A 272 -12.71 4.91 -4.86
N LEU A 273 -13.29 5.78 -5.69
CA LEU A 273 -13.95 7.00 -5.23
C LEU A 273 -15.14 6.74 -4.31
N ILE A 274 -16.00 5.77 -4.64
CA ILE A 274 -17.14 5.43 -3.79
C ILE A 274 -16.64 4.84 -2.46
N SER A 275 -15.60 4.01 -2.48
CA SER A 275 -15.00 3.47 -1.26
C SER A 275 -14.31 4.52 -0.41
N LEU A 276 -13.55 5.45 -1.00
CA LEU A 276 -12.94 6.56 -0.27
C LEU A 276 -13.98 7.49 0.33
N LEU A 277 -15.08 7.76 -0.39
CA LEU A 277 -16.20 8.53 0.15
C LEU A 277 -16.81 7.82 1.37
N LEU A 278 -17.03 6.50 1.28
CA LEU A 278 -17.52 5.72 2.42
C LEU A 278 -16.56 5.78 3.60
N ILE A 279 -15.26 5.65 3.36
CA ILE A 279 -14.21 5.75 4.39
C ILE A 279 -14.20 7.13 5.04
N GLY A 280 -14.27 8.20 4.25
CA GLY A 280 -14.32 9.57 4.77
C GLY A 280 -15.56 9.82 5.61
N VAL A 281 -16.74 9.34 5.16
CA VAL A 281 -17.99 9.45 5.93
C VAL A 281 -17.90 8.66 7.23
N LEU A 282 -17.54 7.38 7.17
CA LEU A 282 -17.41 6.54 8.36
C LEU A 282 -16.35 7.09 9.32
N GLY A 283 -15.21 7.54 8.80
CA GLY A 283 -14.14 8.15 9.59
C GLY A 283 -14.59 9.40 10.32
N SER A 284 -15.20 10.36 9.61
CA SER A 284 -15.72 11.57 10.25
C SER A 284 -16.75 11.28 11.34
N LEU A 285 -17.60 10.26 11.15
CA LEU A 285 -18.60 9.86 12.13
C LEU A 285 -18.00 9.16 13.34
N PHE A 286 -17.16 8.14 13.13
CA PHE A 286 -16.64 7.31 14.21
C PHE A 286 -15.51 7.99 15.00
N ILE A 287 -14.68 8.81 14.35
CA ILE A 287 -13.65 9.63 15.06
C ILE A 287 -14.35 10.62 15.99
N GLY A 288 -15.36 11.34 15.49
CA GLY A 288 -16.14 12.27 16.31
C GLY A 288 -16.93 11.57 17.41
N TRP A 289 -17.55 10.42 17.11
CA TRP A 289 -18.36 9.68 18.09
C TRP A 289 -17.53 9.02 19.19
N ALA A 290 -16.33 8.55 18.86
CA ALA A 290 -15.37 7.99 19.83
C ALA A 290 -14.54 9.06 20.54
N ALA A 291 -14.78 10.35 20.25
CA ALA A 291 -14.05 11.49 20.81
C ALA A 291 -12.51 11.36 20.65
N LEU A 292 -12.07 10.85 19.50
CA LEU A 292 -10.64 10.70 19.20
C LEU A 292 -10.08 12.08 18.82
N THR A 293 -9.13 12.56 19.61
CA THR A 293 -8.43 13.82 19.41
C THR A 293 -7.34 13.70 18.36
N GLY A 294 -6.73 12.52 18.24
CA GLY A 294 -5.58 12.28 17.37
C GLY A 294 -4.23 12.73 17.96
N ASP A 295 -4.21 13.11 19.24
CA ASP A 295 -3.01 13.43 20.02
C ASP A 295 -2.62 12.23 20.89
N THR A 296 -1.95 11.26 20.29
CA THR A 296 -1.75 9.92 20.88
C THR A 296 -0.29 9.51 21.07
N ASP A 297 0.67 10.32 20.59
CA ASP A 297 2.10 10.07 20.74
C ASP A 297 2.92 11.37 20.91
N ASP A 298 4.20 11.23 21.23
CA ASP A 298 5.09 12.39 21.43
C ASP A 298 5.19 13.27 20.17
N ASN A 299 4.99 12.71 18.98
CA ASN A 299 5.10 13.45 17.72
C ASN A 299 3.88 14.35 17.51
N THR A 300 2.69 13.80 17.71
CA THR A 300 1.41 14.51 17.62
C THR A 300 1.32 15.59 18.70
N GLY A 301 1.80 15.32 19.91
CA GLY A 301 1.93 16.32 20.97
C GLY A 301 2.90 17.45 20.63
N LEU A 302 4.06 17.13 20.01
CA LEU A 302 5.00 18.15 19.51
C LEU A 302 4.39 18.99 18.39
N ILE A 303 3.68 18.37 17.44
CA ILE A 303 2.99 19.11 16.38
C ILE A 303 1.93 20.03 17.00
N HIS A 304 1.20 19.58 18.03
CA HIS A 304 0.17 20.40 18.68
C HIS A 304 0.79 21.59 19.42
N GLY A 305 1.94 21.39 20.06
CA GLY A 305 2.70 22.45 20.72
C GLY A 305 3.31 23.48 19.76
N LEU A 306 3.83 23.03 18.61
CA LEU A 306 4.49 23.90 17.63
C LEU A 306 3.51 24.55 16.62
N TYR A 307 2.41 23.86 16.31
CA TYR A 307 1.40 24.24 15.32
C TYR A 307 -0.02 24.03 15.89
N PRO A 308 -0.44 24.83 16.89
CA PRO A 308 -1.70 24.63 17.60
C PRO A 308 -2.96 24.78 16.72
N GLU A 309 -2.84 25.45 15.58
CA GLU A 309 -3.93 25.66 14.61
C GLU A 309 -4.23 24.41 13.76
N ILE A 310 -3.39 23.37 13.81
CA ILE A 310 -3.62 22.12 13.07
C ILE A 310 -4.67 21.28 13.80
N ASP A 311 -5.75 20.96 13.10
CA ASP A 311 -6.77 20.01 13.56
C ASP A 311 -6.22 18.56 13.56
N MET A 312 -5.85 18.06 14.75
CA MET A 312 -5.30 16.72 14.94
C MET A 312 -6.30 15.61 14.59
N SER A 313 -7.59 15.82 14.88
CA SER A 313 -8.64 14.86 14.55
C SER A 313 -8.82 14.75 13.02
N GLY A 314 -8.70 15.89 12.33
CA GLY A 314 -8.63 15.97 10.88
C GLY A 314 -7.38 15.30 10.31
N LEU A 315 -6.23 15.44 10.98
CA LEU A 315 -4.97 14.80 10.58
C LEU A 315 -5.04 13.28 10.70
N LEU A 316 -5.67 12.77 11.77
CA LEU A 316 -6.01 11.35 11.92
C LEU A 316 -6.86 10.88 10.73
N LEU A 317 -7.97 11.57 10.43
CA LEU A 317 -8.84 11.21 9.31
C LEU A 317 -8.12 11.26 7.96
N ALA A 318 -7.25 12.23 7.75
CA ALA A 318 -6.36 12.31 6.58
C ALA A 318 -5.47 11.06 6.47
N GLY A 319 -4.87 10.62 7.59
CA GLY A 319 -4.12 9.38 7.68
C GLY A 319 -4.94 8.14 7.30
N VAL A 320 -6.19 8.04 7.77
CA VAL A 320 -7.10 6.93 7.40
C VAL A 320 -7.35 6.90 5.88
N ILE A 321 -7.64 8.06 5.26
CA ILE A 321 -7.94 8.17 3.82
C ILE A 321 -6.71 7.80 2.99
N ILE A 322 -5.55 8.40 3.29
CA ILE A 322 -4.31 8.19 2.54
C ILE A 322 -3.83 6.74 2.72
N GLY A 323 -3.86 6.21 3.94
CA GLY A 323 -3.46 4.83 4.22
C GLY A 323 -4.37 3.80 3.54
N SER A 324 -5.66 4.10 3.38
CA SER A 324 -6.60 3.18 2.72
C SER A 324 -6.51 3.21 1.19
N LEU A 325 -6.06 4.32 0.59
CA LEU A 325 -6.00 4.47 -0.87
C LEU A 325 -5.19 3.36 -1.55
N GLY A 326 -4.00 3.06 -1.02
CA GLY A 326 -3.09 2.09 -1.65
C GLY A 326 -3.68 0.69 -1.76
N VAL A 327 -4.44 0.26 -0.75
CA VAL A 327 -5.12 -1.04 -0.74
C VAL A 327 -6.35 -1.03 -1.66
N LEU A 328 -7.09 0.09 -1.69
CA LEU A 328 -8.26 0.24 -2.54
C LEU A 328 -7.90 0.20 -4.03
N ASP A 329 -6.78 0.79 -4.43
CA ASP A 329 -6.33 0.78 -5.82
C ASP A 329 -6.05 -0.66 -6.30
N ASP A 330 -5.40 -1.49 -5.48
CA ASP A 330 -5.18 -2.90 -5.82
C ASP A 330 -6.50 -3.69 -5.96
N VAL A 331 -7.41 -3.53 -4.98
CA VAL A 331 -8.68 -4.28 -4.99
C VAL A 331 -9.55 -3.87 -6.15
N THR A 332 -9.73 -2.57 -6.41
CA THR A 332 -10.62 -2.10 -7.47
C THR A 332 -10.11 -2.49 -8.85
N VAL A 333 -8.80 -2.36 -9.10
CA VAL A 333 -8.16 -2.77 -10.36
C VAL A 333 -8.28 -4.28 -10.56
N THR A 334 -7.97 -5.07 -9.53
CA THR A 334 -8.04 -6.52 -9.60
C THR A 334 -9.47 -7.01 -9.83
N GLN A 335 -10.45 -6.46 -9.11
CA GLN A 335 -11.87 -6.81 -9.30
C GLN A 335 -12.38 -6.44 -10.69
N THR A 336 -12.08 -5.22 -11.13
CA THR A 336 -12.42 -4.76 -12.47
C THR A 336 -11.81 -5.70 -13.52
N SER A 337 -10.50 -6.00 -13.41
CA SER A 337 -9.82 -6.89 -14.35
C SER A 337 -10.44 -8.28 -14.38
N ALA A 338 -10.75 -8.87 -13.22
CA ALA A 338 -11.41 -10.18 -13.13
C ALA A 338 -12.77 -10.20 -13.85
N VAL A 339 -13.60 -9.16 -13.68
CA VAL A 339 -14.90 -9.07 -14.36
C VAL A 339 -14.75 -8.92 -15.87
N TRP A 340 -13.75 -8.17 -16.34
CA TRP A 340 -13.45 -8.04 -17.76
C TRP A 340 -13.00 -9.38 -18.36
N GLU A 341 -12.10 -10.11 -17.70
CA GLU A 341 -11.65 -11.44 -18.15
C GLU A 341 -12.81 -12.46 -18.17
N LEU A 342 -13.71 -12.42 -17.17
CA LEU A 342 -14.92 -13.25 -17.16
C LEU A 342 -15.85 -12.95 -18.34
N HIS A 343 -15.96 -11.67 -18.73
CA HIS A 343 -16.74 -11.28 -19.90
C HIS A 343 -16.08 -11.70 -21.21
N GLU A 344 -14.76 -11.50 -21.34
CA GLU A 344 -14.00 -11.91 -22.53
C GLU A 344 -14.05 -13.43 -22.72
N ALA A 345 -14.01 -14.21 -21.63
CA ALA A 345 -14.15 -15.66 -21.67
C ALA A 345 -15.55 -16.14 -22.09
N ASN A 346 -16.61 -15.42 -21.72
CA ASN A 346 -17.98 -15.73 -22.18
C ASN A 346 -18.84 -14.46 -22.35
N PRO A 347 -18.81 -13.83 -23.54
CA PRO A 347 -19.52 -12.57 -23.82
C PRO A 347 -21.06 -12.68 -23.73
N SER A 348 -21.60 -13.89 -23.82
CA SER A 348 -23.04 -14.15 -23.71
C SER A 348 -23.57 -13.98 -22.27
N THR A 349 -22.68 -14.01 -21.28
CA THR A 349 -23.02 -13.87 -19.85
C THR A 349 -23.56 -12.47 -19.57
N GLY A 350 -24.77 -12.39 -18.99
CA GLY A 350 -25.37 -11.11 -18.58
C GLY A 350 -24.72 -10.53 -17.33
N TRP A 351 -24.95 -9.25 -17.07
CA TRP A 351 -24.38 -8.53 -15.92
C TRP A 351 -24.60 -9.24 -14.58
N ARG A 352 -25.77 -9.88 -14.37
CA ARG A 352 -26.06 -10.66 -13.15
C ARG A 352 -25.16 -11.88 -13.00
N GLY A 353 -24.85 -12.54 -14.12
CA GLY A 353 -23.95 -13.69 -14.15
C GLY A 353 -22.51 -13.27 -13.85
N LEU A 354 -22.06 -12.19 -14.49
CA LEU A 354 -20.75 -11.59 -14.25
C LEU A 354 -20.61 -11.10 -12.81
N TYR A 355 -21.63 -10.44 -12.26
CA TYR A 355 -21.63 -9.99 -10.87
C TYR A 355 -21.51 -11.16 -9.89
N ARG A 356 -22.32 -12.21 -10.06
CA ARG A 356 -22.25 -13.41 -9.20
C ARG A 356 -20.90 -14.12 -9.28
N ALA A 357 -20.30 -14.17 -10.47
CA ALA A 357 -18.98 -14.77 -10.67
C ALA A 357 -17.87 -13.90 -10.06
N GLY A 358 -17.85 -12.61 -10.34
CA GLY A 358 -16.90 -11.65 -9.79
C GLY A 358 -16.96 -11.58 -8.27
N ILE A 359 -18.15 -11.54 -7.66
CA ILE A 359 -18.30 -11.55 -6.20
C ILE A 359 -17.73 -12.81 -5.55
N ARG A 360 -17.77 -13.98 -6.20
CA ARG A 360 -17.15 -15.18 -5.64
C ARG A 360 -15.63 -15.01 -5.55
N ILE A 361 -15.00 -14.53 -6.62
CA ILE A 361 -13.56 -14.21 -6.66
C ILE A 361 -13.23 -13.14 -5.61
N GLY A 362 -14.03 -12.06 -5.58
CA GLY A 362 -13.86 -10.97 -4.65
C GLY A 362 -13.96 -11.39 -3.19
N ARG A 363 -14.86 -12.31 -2.83
CA ARG A 363 -14.99 -12.80 -1.44
C ARG A 363 -13.73 -13.51 -0.96
N ASP A 364 -13.13 -14.33 -1.82
CA ASP A 364 -11.88 -15.04 -1.50
C ASP A 364 -10.73 -14.03 -1.32
N HIS A 365 -10.71 -12.97 -2.15
CA HIS A 365 -9.72 -11.90 -2.02
C HIS A 365 -9.89 -11.09 -0.73
N ILE A 366 -11.13 -10.71 -0.36
CA ILE A 366 -11.43 -9.94 0.88
C ILE A 366 -10.87 -10.67 2.10
N ALA A 367 -11.12 -11.98 2.21
CA ALA A 367 -10.68 -12.75 3.37
C ALA A 367 -9.16 -12.69 3.55
N SER A 368 -8.41 -12.74 2.44
CA SER A 368 -6.95 -12.61 2.47
C SER A 368 -6.51 -11.19 2.84
N VAL A 369 -7.05 -10.16 2.18
CA VAL A 369 -6.58 -8.77 2.34
C VAL A 369 -6.91 -8.22 3.74
N VAL A 370 -8.09 -8.51 4.29
CA VAL A 370 -8.45 -8.08 5.66
C VAL A 370 -7.48 -8.65 6.68
N ASN A 371 -7.14 -9.93 6.57
CA ASN A 371 -6.16 -10.55 7.48
C ASN A 371 -4.77 -9.93 7.33
N THR A 372 -4.33 -9.68 6.09
CA THR A 372 -3.04 -9.02 5.83
C THR A 372 -2.97 -7.63 6.44
N LEU A 373 -4.03 -6.82 6.32
CA LEU A 373 -4.07 -5.48 6.91
C LEU A 373 -4.02 -5.53 8.43
N VAL A 374 -4.89 -6.33 9.05
CA VAL A 374 -4.93 -6.46 10.51
C VAL A 374 -3.57 -6.91 11.06
N LEU A 375 -2.93 -7.89 10.43
CA LEU A 375 -1.60 -8.35 10.84
C LEU A 375 -0.51 -7.29 10.62
N ALA A 376 -0.59 -6.48 9.56
CA ALA A 376 0.36 -5.40 9.31
C ALA A 376 0.26 -4.30 10.38
N TYR A 377 -0.96 -3.86 10.72
CA TYR A 377 -1.19 -2.86 11.78
C TYR A 377 -0.84 -3.41 13.16
N ALA A 378 -1.25 -4.64 13.48
CA ALA A 378 -0.86 -5.30 14.72
C ALA A 378 0.67 -5.46 14.84
N GLY A 379 1.33 -5.78 13.73
CA GLY A 379 2.79 -5.85 13.63
C GLY A 379 3.48 -4.52 13.93
N ALA A 380 2.96 -3.42 13.40
CA ALA A 380 3.45 -2.07 13.68
C ALA A 380 3.22 -1.65 15.15
N ALA A 381 2.12 -2.11 15.75
CA ALA A 381 1.75 -1.81 17.14
C ALA A 381 2.42 -2.74 18.20
N LEU A 382 3.27 -3.69 17.80
CA LEU A 382 3.88 -4.66 18.73
C LEU A 382 4.60 -4.03 19.94
N PRO A 383 5.38 -2.94 19.80
CA PRO A 383 6.03 -2.31 20.96
C PRO A 383 5.02 -1.78 21.98
N LEU A 384 3.93 -1.18 21.50
CA LEU A 384 2.84 -0.67 22.34
C LEU A 384 2.12 -1.82 23.05
N LEU A 385 1.81 -2.91 22.32
CA LEU A 385 1.20 -4.11 22.91
C LEU A 385 2.10 -4.75 23.97
N LEU A 386 3.42 -4.75 23.76
CA LEU A 386 4.38 -5.25 24.73
C LEU A 386 4.42 -4.35 25.99
N LEU A 387 4.38 -3.02 25.82
CA LEU A 387 4.35 -2.09 26.94
C LEU A 387 3.12 -2.34 27.84
N PHE A 388 1.95 -2.54 27.26
CA PHE A 388 0.75 -2.88 28.02
C PHE A 388 0.81 -4.27 28.66
N SER A 389 1.45 -5.24 28.00
CA SER A 389 1.70 -6.56 28.58
C SER A 389 2.62 -6.47 29.81
N ILE A 390 3.65 -5.61 29.77
CA ILE A 390 4.55 -5.35 30.90
C ILE A 390 3.81 -4.64 32.02
N ALA A 391 2.97 -3.65 31.69
CA ALA A 391 2.13 -2.93 32.63
C ALA A 391 0.96 -3.76 33.20
N GLN A 392 0.84 -5.05 32.82
CA GLN A 392 -0.23 -5.96 33.25
C GLN A 392 -1.64 -5.38 33.06
N SER A 393 -1.82 -4.55 32.01
CA SER A 393 -3.09 -3.89 31.74
C SER A 393 -4.10 -4.88 31.12
N GLY A 394 -5.35 -4.82 31.58
CA GLY A 394 -6.42 -5.65 31.02
C GLY A 394 -6.72 -5.29 29.56
N VAL A 395 -6.97 -6.30 28.71
CA VAL A 395 -7.22 -6.11 27.27
C VAL A 395 -8.35 -5.09 26.99
N GLY A 396 -9.40 -5.09 27.81
CA GLY A 396 -10.49 -4.12 27.69
C GLY A 396 -10.04 -2.68 27.96
N THR A 397 -9.22 -2.46 28.98
CA THR A 397 -8.67 -1.12 29.30
C THR A 397 -7.75 -0.65 28.19
N VAL A 398 -6.89 -1.54 27.69
CA VAL A 398 -5.97 -1.25 26.58
C VAL A 398 -6.75 -0.87 25.31
N ALA A 399 -7.76 -1.67 24.94
CA ALA A 399 -8.57 -1.41 23.74
C ALA A 399 -9.40 -0.11 23.82
N ASN A 400 -9.71 0.37 25.03
CA ASN A 400 -10.41 1.65 25.25
C ASN A 400 -9.47 2.84 25.45
N SER A 401 -8.15 2.63 25.47
CA SER A 401 -7.19 3.74 25.46
C SER A 401 -7.20 4.41 24.09
N GLU A 402 -7.07 5.73 24.03
CA GLU A 402 -7.17 6.49 22.78
C GLU A 402 -6.16 6.01 21.72
N VAL A 403 -4.90 5.79 22.13
CA VAL A 403 -3.81 5.29 21.27
C VAL A 403 -4.18 3.98 20.54
N VAL A 404 -4.85 3.06 21.24
CA VAL A 404 -5.25 1.77 20.65
C VAL A 404 -6.60 1.87 19.94
N ALA A 405 -7.54 2.63 20.50
CA ALA A 405 -8.84 2.87 19.89
C ALA A 405 -8.71 3.54 18.52
N GLU A 406 -7.76 4.47 18.38
CA GLU A 406 -7.41 5.10 17.10
C GLU A 406 -7.02 4.07 16.04
N GLU A 407 -6.09 3.16 16.35
CA GLU A 407 -5.66 2.11 15.42
C GLU A 407 -6.78 1.12 15.09
N ILE A 408 -7.62 0.78 16.07
CA ILE A 408 -8.80 -0.08 15.86
C ILE A 408 -9.78 0.60 14.90
N VAL A 409 -10.12 1.87 15.15
CA VAL A 409 -11.05 2.64 14.33
C VAL A 409 -10.52 2.80 12.91
N ARG A 410 -9.23 3.17 12.76
CA ARG A 410 -8.53 3.25 11.46
C ARG A 410 -8.60 1.92 10.71
N THR A 411 -8.27 0.82 11.37
CA THR A 411 -8.27 -0.54 10.77
C THR A 411 -9.67 -0.98 10.36
N LEU A 412 -10.67 -0.76 11.21
CA LEU A 412 -12.05 -1.16 10.93
C LEU A 412 -12.68 -0.33 9.80
N ILE A 413 -12.51 0.99 9.81
CA ILE A 413 -13.03 1.85 8.74
C ILE A 413 -12.38 1.49 7.41
N GLY A 414 -11.05 1.35 7.37
CA GLY A 414 -10.33 0.94 6.16
C GLY A 414 -10.81 -0.42 5.65
N SER A 415 -10.99 -1.40 6.55
CA SER A 415 -11.50 -2.73 6.21
C SER A 415 -12.95 -2.71 5.71
N ILE A 416 -13.83 -1.88 6.29
CA ILE A 416 -15.21 -1.72 5.80
C ILE A 416 -15.21 -1.11 4.40
N GLY A 417 -14.39 -0.08 4.17
CA GLY A 417 -14.23 0.53 2.84
C GLY A 417 -13.73 -0.46 1.79
N LEU A 418 -12.79 -1.33 2.18
CA LEU A 418 -12.26 -2.42 1.35
C LEU A 418 -13.33 -3.47 1.03
N VAL A 419 -14.05 -3.96 2.06
CA VAL A 419 -15.12 -4.95 1.91
C VAL A 419 -16.23 -4.41 1.01
N ALA A 420 -16.57 -3.12 1.13
CA ALA A 420 -17.56 -2.45 0.28
C ALA A 420 -17.05 -2.19 -1.15
N SER A 421 -15.74 -2.00 -1.33
CA SER A 421 -15.12 -1.77 -2.65
C SER A 421 -15.39 -2.91 -3.62
N VAL A 422 -15.31 -4.15 -3.15
CA VAL A 422 -15.50 -5.34 -3.97
C VAL A 422 -16.89 -5.41 -4.62
N PRO A 423 -18.02 -5.39 -3.88
CA PRO A 423 -19.35 -5.42 -4.49
C PRO A 423 -19.63 -4.20 -5.34
N VAL A 424 -19.22 -3.00 -4.92
CA VAL A 424 -19.41 -1.77 -5.69
C VAL A 424 -18.70 -1.86 -7.04
N THR A 425 -17.40 -2.16 -7.02
CA THR A 425 -16.58 -2.23 -8.24
C THR A 425 -17.03 -3.37 -9.14
N THR A 426 -17.38 -4.53 -8.57
CA THR A 426 -17.90 -5.67 -9.35
C THR A 426 -19.23 -5.31 -10.04
N ALA A 427 -20.13 -4.60 -9.35
CA ALA A 427 -21.38 -4.16 -9.94
C ALA A 427 -21.16 -3.16 -11.08
N LEU A 428 -20.31 -2.15 -10.85
CA LEU A 428 -19.93 -1.18 -11.89
C LEU A 428 -19.31 -1.87 -13.11
N ALA A 429 -18.32 -2.73 -12.89
CA ALA A 429 -17.65 -3.47 -13.96
C ALA A 429 -18.63 -4.34 -14.76
N ALA A 430 -19.50 -5.09 -14.06
CA ALA A 430 -20.46 -5.97 -14.71
C ALA A 430 -21.49 -5.20 -15.55
N LEU A 431 -21.96 -4.05 -15.07
CA LEU A 431 -22.88 -3.18 -15.79
C LEU A 431 -22.21 -2.55 -17.03
N VAL A 432 -21.02 -2.00 -16.86
CA VAL A 432 -20.26 -1.31 -17.92
C VAL A 432 -19.89 -2.29 -19.02
N VAL A 433 -19.32 -3.46 -18.69
CA VAL A 433 -18.90 -4.43 -19.71
C VAL A 433 -20.11 -5.09 -20.41
N SER A 434 -21.23 -5.29 -19.71
CA SER A 434 -22.44 -5.88 -20.32
C SER A 434 -23.22 -4.92 -21.21
N ALA A 435 -23.10 -3.62 -20.98
CA ALA A 435 -23.73 -2.58 -21.80
C ALA A 435 -23.08 -2.46 -23.19
N ASP A 436 -21.93 -3.09 -23.39
CA ASP A 436 -21.18 -3.07 -24.65
C ASP A 436 -21.60 -4.16 -25.65
N ARG A 437 -22.71 -4.84 -25.40
CA ARG A 437 -23.22 -5.87 -26.33
C ARG A 437 -23.55 -5.24 -27.68
N PRO A 438 -22.95 -5.69 -28.79
CA PRO A 438 -23.47 -5.38 -30.11
C PRO A 438 -24.89 -5.96 -30.15
N ALA A 439 -25.88 -5.08 -30.29
CA ALA A 439 -27.25 -5.49 -30.51
C ALA A 439 -27.24 -6.54 -31.61
N SER A 440 -27.63 -7.77 -31.27
CA SER A 440 -27.69 -8.88 -32.21
C SER A 440 -28.38 -8.38 -33.48
N ARG A 441 -27.63 -8.37 -34.59
CA ARG A 441 -28.18 -8.24 -35.92
C ARG A 441 -29.34 -9.23 -35.99
N ALA A 442 -30.57 -8.74 -35.97
CA ALA A 442 -31.73 -9.55 -36.26
C ALA A 442 -31.44 -10.23 -37.62
N PRO A 443 -31.63 -11.55 -37.76
CA PRO A 443 -31.52 -12.16 -39.07
C PRO A 443 -32.59 -11.50 -39.94
N SER A 444 -32.15 -10.63 -40.83
CA SER A 444 -32.97 -10.06 -41.89
C SER A 444 -33.61 -11.23 -42.62
N GLY A 445 -34.92 -11.37 -42.46
CA GLY A 445 -35.68 -12.43 -43.08
C GLY A 445 -35.44 -12.40 -44.58
N SER A 446 -34.94 -13.51 -45.11
CA SER A 446 -35.00 -13.80 -46.53
C SER A 446 -36.47 -14.05 -46.88
N ARG A 447 -37.20 -12.97 -47.16
CA ARG A 447 -38.31 -13.03 -48.12
C ARG A 447 -37.69 -13.25 -49.48
N THR A 448 -37.85 -14.44 -50.02
CA THR A 448 -37.68 -14.67 -51.45
C THR A 448 -39.03 -15.16 -51.98
N GLU A 449 -39.84 -14.21 -52.44
CA GLU A 449 -40.99 -14.48 -53.31
C GLU A 449 -40.50 -14.52 -54.77
N GLY A 450 -40.71 -15.68 -55.40
CA GLY A 450 -41.12 -15.94 -56.80
C GLY A 450 -40.55 -15.17 -58.00
N HIS A 451 -39.91 -15.91 -58.92
CA HIS A 451 -40.20 -15.96 -60.37
C HIS A 451 -39.63 -17.31 -60.87
N GLU A 452 -40.46 -18.35 -61.07
CA GLU A 452 -41.17 -18.70 -62.30
C GLU A 452 -40.25 -19.32 -63.39
N GLN A 453 -40.33 -20.65 -63.53
CA GLN A 453 -40.39 -21.36 -64.82
C GLN A 453 -40.58 -22.88 -64.59
N ALA A 454 -41.72 -23.39 -65.04
CA ALA A 454 -41.97 -24.82 -65.28
C ALA A 454 -41.44 -25.21 -66.68
N PRO A 455 -41.26 -26.51 -66.97
CA PRO A 455 -42.40 -27.21 -67.55
C PRO A 455 -42.67 -28.62 -67.02
N GLU A 456 -43.92 -28.99 -67.27
CA GLU A 456 -44.69 -30.18 -66.94
C GLU A 456 -44.25 -31.43 -67.74
N VAL A 457 -44.11 -32.59 -67.07
CA VAL A 457 -44.25 -33.91 -67.71
C VAL A 457 -45.15 -34.78 -66.82
N ARG A 458 -46.28 -35.20 -67.40
CA ARG A 458 -47.35 -36.00 -66.80
C ARG A 458 -46.95 -37.47 -66.53
N PRO A 459 -47.67 -38.18 -65.63
CA PRO A 459 -47.40 -39.57 -65.27
C PRO A 459 -48.15 -40.56 -66.18
N ALA A 460 -47.60 -41.77 -66.33
CA ALA A 460 -48.31 -42.93 -66.87
C ALA A 460 -48.08 -44.18 -66.02
N ALA A 461 -49.16 -44.92 -65.82
CA ALA A 461 -49.32 -46.06 -64.94
C ALA A 461 -48.73 -47.37 -65.50
N GLY A 462 -48.47 -48.35 -64.62
CA GLY A 462 -48.57 -49.76 -64.99
C GLY A 462 -47.64 -50.77 -64.30
N ARG A 463 -48.24 -51.52 -63.36
CA ARG A 463 -48.02 -52.96 -63.05
C ARG A 463 -46.62 -53.47 -62.63
N GLY A 464 -46.62 -54.06 -61.43
CA GLY A 464 -46.17 -55.47 -61.26
C GLY A 464 -45.20 -55.73 -60.11
N GLY A 465 -45.56 -56.65 -59.21
CA GLY A 465 -44.56 -57.46 -58.49
C GLY A 465 -44.65 -57.52 -56.97
N ARG A 466 -45.48 -58.43 -56.48
CA ARG A 466 -45.35 -59.27 -55.26
C ARG A 466 -44.05 -59.13 -54.42
N GLY A 467 -44.22 -59.12 -53.09
CA GLY A 467 -43.37 -59.97 -52.24
C GLY A 467 -43.07 -59.56 -50.79
N ARG A 468 -43.97 -59.98 -49.88
CA ARG A 468 -43.67 -60.65 -48.58
C ARG A 468 -42.81 -59.98 -47.47
N ARG A 469 -43.49 -59.92 -46.30
CA ARG A 469 -43.11 -60.38 -44.93
C ARG A 469 -42.10 -59.51 -44.13
N ARG A 470 -42.56 -58.94 -42.99
CA ARG A 470 -42.41 -59.43 -41.58
C ARG A 470 -40.95 -59.30 -41.09
N LYS A 471 -40.62 -58.86 -39.88
CA LYS A 471 -41.35 -58.59 -38.63
C LYS A 471 -40.34 -57.91 -37.67
N HIS A 472 -40.90 -57.11 -36.76
CA HIS A 472 -40.36 -56.58 -35.49
C HIS A 472 -39.21 -55.57 -35.55
#